data_AF-A0A1P7U1F1-F1
#
_entry.id   AF-A0A1P7U1F1-F1
#
_cell.length_a   1.000
_cell.length_b   1.000
_cell.length_c   1.000
_cell.angle_alpha   90.00
_cell.angle_beta   90.00
_cell.angle_gamma   90.00
#
_symmetry.space_group_name_H-M   'P 1'
#
loop_
_entity.id
_entity.type
_entity.pdbx_description
1 polymer ?
#
loop_
_entity_poly.entity_id
_entity_poly.type
_entity_poly.pdbx_seq_one_letter_code
_entity_poly.pdbx_strand_id
1 'polypeptide(L)'
;MASPVFAGKLSIVIDDFGYRPQTENQVLALPATISVAVLPNAPHAREMATKAHNLGHEVLIHLPMAPLSKQPLEKDTLRPDMNSSEIERIIREAYGKVPYAVGLNNHMGSAMTSNLFGMQKVMQALERYNLYFLDSVTIGNTQAMRAAQGTGVKVIKRKVFLDDTQNEADIRYQFNRAIALARRNGSAIAIGHPHPTTVRVLQQMVYNLPPDITLVRPSSLLNEPQVDTSTPNTAPPSVQPPRNPFRGVKQCKSKRPPEPVNASRFFTILSESITQSTLVQYYQLKWQGWDKPTN
;
A
#
# COMPACT_ATOMS: atom_id res chain seq x y z
N MET A 1 34.60 -17.74 5.82
CA MET A 1 33.54 -18.51 5.14
C MET A 1 32.48 -17.53 4.70
N ALA A 2 32.21 -17.42 3.40
CA ALA A 2 31.14 -16.56 2.89
C ALA A 2 29.79 -17.22 3.23
N SER A 3 28.93 -16.53 3.97
CA SER A 3 27.54 -16.95 4.12
C SER A 3 26.91 -17.06 2.73
N PRO A 4 26.11 -18.10 2.44
CA PRO A 4 25.41 -18.17 1.18
C PRO A 4 24.57 -16.89 1.02
N VAL A 5 24.78 -16.19 -0.09
CA VAL A 5 23.96 -15.02 -0.44
C VAL A 5 22.61 -15.58 -0.86
N PHE A 6 21.68 -15.69 0.09
CA PHE A 6 20.30 -16.04 -0.23
C PHE A 6 19.70 -14.87 -1.03
N ALA A 7 19.28 -15.14 -2.26
CA ALA A 7 18.56 -14.17 -3.07
C ALA A 7 17.27 -13.76 -2.34
N GLY A 8 17.01 -12.45 -2.26
CA GLY A 8 15.79 -11.92 -1.66
C GLY A 8 14.57 -12.33 -2.50
N LYS A 9 13.55 -12.87 -1.86
CA LYS A 9 12.33 -13.31 -2.54
C LYS A 9 11.32 -12.16 -2.61
N LEU A 10 11.00 -11.71 -3.82
CA LEU A 10 9.94 -10.74 -4.05
C LEU A 10 8.70 -11.49 -4.55
N SER A 11 7.55 -11.26 -3.94
CA SER A 11 6.25 -11.71 -4.46
C SER A 11 5.42 -10.48 -4.82
N ILE A 12 4.75 -10.53 -5.98
CA ILE A 12 3.87 -9.45 -6.44
C ILE A 12 2.48 -10.03 -6.69
N VAL A 13 1.47 -9.41 -6.07
CA VAL A 13 0.06 -9.74 -6.27
C VAL A 13 -0.65 -8.53 -6.84
N ILE A 14 -1.49 -8.75 -7.86
CA ILE A 14 -2.32 -7.70 -8.44
C ILE A 14 -3.78 -7.97 -8.10
N ASP A 15 -4.33 -7.06 -7.28
CA ASP A 15 -5.69 -7.11 -6.76
C ASP A 15 -6.72 -6.58 -7.77
N ASP A 16 -8.00 -6.64 -7.43
CA ASP A 16 -9.13 -6.10 -8.21
C ASP A 16 -9.27 -6.62 -9.65
N PHE A 17 -8.98 -7.91 -9.88
CA PHE A 17 -9.29 -8.57 -11.13
C PHE A 17 -10.79 -8.84 -11.30
N GLY A 18 -11.26 -8.79 -12.54
CA GLY A 18 -12.61 -9.18 -12.98
C GLY A 18 -13.45 -8.02 -13.52
N TYR A 19 -12.92 -6.80 -13.55
CA TYR A 19 -13.64 -5.60 -14.03
C TYR A 19 -13.00 -4.95 -15.26
N ARG A 20 -11.70 -5.16 -15.49
CA ARG A 20 -10.93 -4.46 -16.53
C ARG A 20 -10.15 -5.45 -17.41
N PRO A 21 -10.82 -6.28 -18.22
CA PRO A 21 -10.14 -7.31 -19.03
C PRO A 21 -8.97 -6.77 -19.86
N GLN A 22 -9.05 -5.53 -20.36
CA GLN A 22 -7.97 -4.94 -21.16
C GLN A 22 -6.64 -4.81 -20.39
N THR A 23 -6.64 -4.21 -19.20
CA THR A 23 -5.42 -4.04 -18.40
C THR A 23 -5.06 -5.31 -17.63
N GLU A 24 -6.05 -6.10 -17.21
CA GLU A 24 -5.85 -7.41 -16.60
C GLU A 24 -5.13 -8.36 -17.55
N ASN A 25 -5.49 -8.38 -18.84
CA ASN A 25 -4.78 -9.18 -19.84
C ASN A 25 -3.33 -8.74 -20.07
N GLN A 26 -3.00 -7.47 -19.85
CA GLN A 26 -1.62 -7.01 -19.89
C GLN A 26 -0.82 -7.49 -18.67
N VAL A 27 -1.45 -7.60 -17.50
CA VAL A 27 -0.85 -8.24 -16.32
C VAL A 27 -0.64 -9.73 -16.56
N LEU A 28 -1.61 -10.42 -17.18
CA LEU A 28 -1.48 -11.84 -17.52
C LEU A 28 -0.44 -12.14 -18.62
N ALA A 29 0.10 -11.11 -19.27
CA ALA A 29 1.23 -11.23 -20.20
C ALA A 29 2.59 -11.08 -19.50
N LEU A 30 2.62 -10.72 -18.21
CA LEU A 30 3.82 -10.69 -17.38
C LEU A 30 4.20 -12.11 -16.92
N PRO A 31 5.39 -12.31 -16.32
CA PRO A 31 5.78 -13.64 -15.85
C PRO A 31 4.74 -14.27 -14.91
N ALA A 32 4.51 -15.57 -15.06
CA ALA A 32 3.55 -16.36 -14.29
C ALA A 32 3.84 -16.43 -12.77
N THR A 33 4.96 -15.85 -12.32
CA THR A 33 5.28 -15.63 -10.91
C THR A 33 4.53 -14.44 -10.31
N ILE A 34 4.03 -13.50 -11.12
CA ILE A 34 3.06 -12.50 -10.68
C ILE A 34 1.73 -13.20 -10.44
N SER A 35 1.13 -12.96 -9.27
CA SER A 35 -0.13 -13.59 -8.88
C SER A 35 -1.27 -12.58 -8.96
N VAL A 36 -2.51 -13.06 -9.04
CA VAL A 36 -3.67 -12.20 -9.21
C VAL A 36 -4.72 -12.51 -8.15
N ALA A 37 -5.40 -11.48 -7.64
CA ALA A 37 -6.52 -11.63 -6.71
C ALA A 37 -7.81 -11.14 -7.39
N VAL A 38 -8.79 -12.03 -7.48
CA VAL A 38 -10.00 -11.84 -8.29
C VAL A 38 -11.21 -11.56 -7.39
N LEU A 39 -11.93 -10.49 -7.68
CA LEU A 39 -13.18 -10.13 -6.97
C LEU A 39 -14.30 -11.11 -7.38
N PRO A 40 -14.89 -11.89 -6.45
CA PRO A 40 -15.84 -12.96 -6.82
C PRO A 40 -17.10 -12.50 -7.54
N ASN A 41 -17.58 -11.30 -7.21
CA ASN A 41 -18.81 -10.74 -7.75
C ASN A 41 -18.56 -9.84 -8.97
N ALA A 42 -17.32 -9.76 -9.46
CA ALA A 42 -16.99 -9.00 -10.66
C ALA A 42 -17.52 -9.70 -11.93
N PRO A 43 -17.93 -8.95 -12.97
CA PRO A 43 -18.55 -9.51 -14.18
C PRO A 43 -17.71 -10.59 -14.89
N HIS A 44 -16.38 -10.44 -14.87
CA HIS A 44 -15.45 -11.36 -15.53
C HIS A 44 -14.68 -12.24 -14.54
N ALA A 45 -15.13 -12.37 -13.28
CA ALA A 45 -14.37 -13.08 -12.24
C ALA A 45 -13.95 -14.49 -12.65
N ARG A 46 -14.91 -15.31 -13.10
CA ARG A 46 -14.65 -16.70 -13.49
C ARG A 46 -13.76 -16.81 -14.72
N GLU A 47 -14.01 -15.95 -15.71
CA GLU A 47 -13.24 -15.89 -16.95
C GLU A 47 -11.77 -15.55 -16.65
N MET A 48 -11.53 -14.48 -15.90
CA MET A 48 -10.19 -14.02 -15.57
C MET A 48 -9.45 -14.99 -14.65
N ALA A 49 -10.11 -15.60 -13.66
CA ALA A 49 -9.52 -16.63 -12.81
C ALA A 49 -9.07 -17.86 -13.63
N THR A 50 -9.94 -18.35 -14.52
CA THR A 50 -9.62 -19.49 -15.39
C THR A 50 -8.48 -19.16 -16.34
N LYS A 51 -8.51 -17.96 -16.94
CA LYS A 51 -7.46 -17.50 -17.85
C LYS A 51 -6.11 -17.36 -17.14
N ALA A 52 -6.09 -16.74 -15.97
CA ALA A 52 -4.89 -16.58 -15.15
C ALA A 52 -4.27 -17.94 -14.79
N HIS A 53 -5.09 -18.89 -14.33
CA HIS A 53 -4.65 -20.25 -14.01
C HIS A 53 -4.05 -20.96 -15.23
N ASN A 54 -4.72 -20.90 -16.39
CA ASN A 54 -4.26 -21.55 -17.62
C ASN A 54 -2.92 -20.96 -18.13
N LEU A 55 -2.64 -19.70 -17.82
CA LEU A 55 -1.37 -19.04 -18.11
C LEU A 55 -0.31 -19.28 -17.00
N GLY A 56 -0.65 -20.04 -15.97
CA GLY A 56 0.24 -20.44 -14.89
C GLY A 56 0.35 -19.44 -13.74
N HIS A 57 -0.47 -18.39 -13.71
CA HIS A 57 -0.51 -17.46 -12.57
C HIS A 57 -1.18 -18.12 -11.37
N GLU A 58 -0.70 -17.77 -10.18
CA GLU A 58 -1.39 -18.12 -8.93
C GLU A 58 -2.61 -17.21 -8.75
N VAL A 59 -3.75 -17.82 -8.41
CA VAL A 59 -5.03 -17.12 -8.27
C VAL A 59 -5.42 -17.09 -6.79
N LEU A 60 -5.83 -15.92 -6.32
CA LEU A 60 -6.41 -15.70 -5.02
C LEU A 60 -7.84 -15.18 -5.17
N ILE A 61 -8.67 -15.47 -4.17
CA ILE A 61 -9.96 -14.80 -3.98
C ILE A 61 -9.67 -13.42 -3.39
N HIS A 62 -10.06 -12.33 -4.04
CA HIS A 62 -10.04 -11.00 -3.45
C HIS A 62 -11.41 -10.70 -2.84
N LEU A 63 -11.59 -10.97 -1.55
CA LEU A 63 -12.92 -10.95 -0.94
C LEU A 63 -13.22 -9.58 -0.28
N PRO A 64 -14.32 -8.90 -0.65
CA PRO A 64 -14.77 -7.68 0.02
C PRO A 64 -14.95 -7.87 1.52
N MET A 65 -14.33 -6.96 2.28
CA MET A 65 -14.42 -6.91 3.74
C MET A 65 -14.70 -5.47 4.18
N ALA A 66 -15.50 -5.32 5.23
CA ALA A 66 -15.93 -4.00 5.69
C ALA A 66 -14.75 -3.10 6.11
N PRO A 67 -14.65 -1.89 5.57
CA PRO A 67 -13.72 -0.87 6.07
C PRO A 67 -14.30 -0.13 7.28
N LEU A 68 -13.45 0.62 7.98
CA LEU A 68 -13.85 1.57 9.03
C LEU A 68 -14.56 2.80 8.46
N SER A 69 -14.29 3.15 7.19
CA SER A 69 -14.95 4.26 6.49
C SER A 69 -16.41 3.92 6.17
N LYS A 70 -17.28 4.92 6.16
CA LYS A 70 -18.71 4.78 5.86
C LYS A 70 -18.98 4.90 4.36
N GLN A 71 -18.41 3.99 3.57
CA GLN A 71 -18.61 3.94 2.12
C GLN A 71 -19.59 2.83 1.73
N PRO A 72 -20.21 2.91 0.53
CA PRO A 72 -21.02 1.81 0.01
C PRO A 72 -20.24 0.51 -0.01
N LEU A 73 -20.87 -0.58 0.45
CA LEU A 73 -20.27 -1.90 0.46
C LEU A 73 -20.67 -2.67 -0.79
N GLU A 74 -19.72 -3.41 -1.34
CA GLU A 74 -20.01 -4.39 -2.38
C GLU A 74 -20.88 -5.53 -1.87
N LYS A 75 -21.51 -6.24 -2.81
CA LYS A 75 -22.28 -7.44 -2.50
C LYS A 75 -21.39 -8.48 -1.81
N ASP A 76 -21.96 -9.16 -0.81
CA ASP A 76 -21.27 -10.21 -0.04
C ASP A 76 -20.01 -9.70 0.70
N THR A 77 -19.94 -8.41 1.02
CA THR A 77 -18.90 -7.85 1.89
C THR A 77 -18.98 -8.44 3.30
N LEU A 78 -17.93 -9.12 3.75
CA LEU A 78 -17.85 -9.65 5.11
C LEU A 78 -17.81 -8.54 6.15
N ARG A 79 -18.64 -8.66 7.18
CA ARG A 79 -18.73 -7.69 8.28
C ARG A 79 -18.51 -8.36 9.65
N PRO A 80 -17.94 -7.66 10.64
CA PRO A 80 -17.68 -8.22 11.97
C PRO A 80 -18.91 -8.77 12.70
N ASP A 81 -20.08 -8.18 12.48
CA ASP A 81 -21.36 -8.50 13.12
C ASP A 81 -22.04 -9.74 12.54
N MET A 82 -21.56 -10.26 11.42
CA MET A 82 -22.12 -11.46 10.79
C MET A 82 -21.96 -12.70 11.70
N ASN A 83 -22.97 -13.57 11.65
CA ASN A 83 -22.88 -14.90 12.25
C ASN A 83 -22.01 -15.82 11.37
N SER A 84 -21.62 -16.97 11.92
CA SER A 84 -20.71 -17.90 11.23
C SER A 84 -21.32 -18.51 9.96
N SER A 85 -22.64 -18.75 9.94
CA SER A 85 -23.31 -19.35 8.77
C SER A 85 -23.34 -18.42 7.57
N GLU A 86 -23.50 -17.11 7.79
CA GLU A 86 -23.45 -16.12 6.72
C GLU A 86 -22.02 -15.93 6.18
N ILE A 87 -21.02 -15.89 7.06
CA ILE A 87 -19.60 -15.87 6.65
C ILE A 87 -19.26 -17.11 5.83
N GLU A 88 -19.69 -18.30 6.28
CA GLU A 88 -19.47 -19.56 5.56
C GLU A 88 -20.18 -19.58 4.20
N ARG A 89 -21.42 -19.07 4.12
CA ARG A 89 -22.15 -18.93 2.85
C ARG A 89 -21.38 -18.07 1.87
N ILE A 90 -20.93 -16.88 2.29
CA ILE A 90 -20.18 -15.94 1.45
C ILE A 90 -18.87 -16.56 0.96
N ILE A 91 -18.09 -17.19 1.85
CA ILE A 91 -16.81 -17.81 1.48
C ILE A 91 -17.02 -18.99 0.51
N ARG A 92 -18.03 -19.83 0.75
CA ARG A 92 -18.38 -20.93 -0.15
C ARG A 92 -18.74 -20.43 -1.55
N GLU A 93 -19.56 -19.39 -1.63
CA GLU A 93 -19.92 -18.78 -2.91
C GLU A 93 -18.72 -18.14 -3.61
N ALA A 94 -17.87 -17.45 -2.86
CA ALA A 94 -16.65 -16.85 -3.40
C ALA A 94 -15.70 -17.91 -3.98
N TYR A 95 -15.51 -19.03 -3.26
CA TYR A 95 -14.71 -20.16 -3.71
C TYR A 95 -15.26 -20.78 -5.00
N GLY A 96 -16.58 -20.91 -5.13
CA GLY A 96 -17.22 -21.40 -6.37
C GLY A 96 -17.11 -20.44 -7.56
N LYS A 97 -17.12 -19.12 -7.30
CA LYS A 97 -17.04 -18.08 -8.34
C LYS A 97 -15.61 -17.86 -8.87
N VAL A 98 -14.60 -18.10 -8.04
CA VAL A 98 -13.17 -17.94 -8.38
C VAL A 98 -12.49 -19.31 -8.42
N PRO A 99 -12.60 -20.06 -9.53
CA PRO A 99 -11.98 -21.38 -9.63
C PRO A 99 -10.45 -21.30 -9.55
N TYR A 100 -9.82 -22.40 -9.15
CA TYR A 100 -8.36 -22.56 -9.02
C TYR A 100 -7.70 -21.68 -7.95
N ALA A 101 -8.48 -20.98 -7.13
CA ALA A 101 -7.92 -20.18 -6.06
C ALA A 101 -7.19 -21.06 -5.02
N VAL A 102 -6.00 -20.63 -4.63
CA VAL A 102 -5.17 -21.30 -3.60
C VAL A 102 -5.03 -20.47 -2.33
N GLY A 103 -5.48 -19.21 -2.35
CA GLY A 103 -5.53 -18.33 -1.20
C GLY A 103 -6.69 -17.36 -1.26
N LEU A 104 -6.91 -16.66 -0.14
CA LEU A 104 -7.83 -15.54 -0.01
C LEU A 104 -7.08 -14.29 0.42
N ASN A 105 -7.39 -13.17 -0.20
CA ASN A 105 -6.87 -11.85 0.12
C ASN A 105 -8.03 -10.90 0.41
N ASN A 106 -7.88 -9.99 1.37
CA ASN A 106 -8.94 -9.05 1.72
C ASN A 106 -8.93 -7.81 0.80
N HIS A 107 -10.07 -7.55 0.15
CA HIS A 107 -10.37 -6.25 -0.44
C HIS A 107 -10.86 -5.31 0.67
N MET A 108 -10.14 -4.20 0.88
CA MET A 108 -10.38 -3.28 2.00
C MET A 108 -10.29 -4.00 3.36
N GLY A 109 -11.33 -3.95 4.19
CA GLY A 109 -11.42 -4.79 5.38
C GLY A 109 -10.91 -4.20 6.69
N SER A 110 -10.57 -2.91 6.80
CA SER A 110 -10.00 -2.37 8.05
C SER A 110 -10.90 -2.56 9.29
N ALA A 111 -12.22 -2.62 9.15
CA ALA A 111 -13.11 -2.97 10.27
C ALA A 111 -13.19 -4.48 10.51
N MET A 112 -13.20 -5.29 9.43
CA MET A 112 -13.24 -6.74 9.53
C MET A 112 -11.95 -7.32 10.11
N THR A 113 -10.80 -6.96 9.54
CA THR A 113 -9.49 -7.50 9.91
C THR A 113 -9.03 -7.05 11.29
N SER A 114 -9.48 -5.90 11.79
CA SER A 114 -9.23 -5.48 13.18
C SER A 114 -10.13 -6.18 14.21
N ASN A 115 -11.17 -6.90 13.80
CA ASN A 115 -12.06 -7.64 14.70
C ASN A 115 -11.63 -9.11 14.84
N LEU A 116 -11.12 -9.48 16.02
CA LEU A 116 -10.65 -10.83 16.28
C LEU A 116 -11.76 -11.88 16.10
N PHE A 117 -12.94 -11.67 16.69
CA PHE A 117 -14.02 -12.66 16.63
C PHE A 117 -14.57 -12.84 15.22
N GLY A 118 -14.69 -11.74 14.46
CA GLY A 118 -15.05 -11.79 13.04
C GLY A 118 -14.03 -12.59 12.24
N MET A 119 -12.73 -12.29 12.40
CA MET A 119 -11.67 -13.00 11.70
C MET A 119 -11.55 -14.47 12.14
N GLN A 120 -11.82 -14.82 13.39
CA GLN A 120 -11.83 -16.22 13.83
C GLN A 120 -12.88 -17.04 13.07
N LYS A 121 -14.08 -16.48 12.88
CA LYS A 121 -15.12 -17.13 12.05
C LYS A 121 -14.66 -17.28 10.59
N VAL A 122 -13.97 -16.27 10.04
CA VAL A 122 -13.40 -16.35 8.68
C VAL A 122 -12.37 -17.46 8.57
N MET A 123 -11.41 -17.54 9.50
CA MET A 123 -10.36 -18.55 9.48
C MET A 123 -10.92 -19.97 9.65
N GLN A 124 -11.92 -20.15 10.53
CA GLN A 124 -12.64 -21.41 10.69
C GLN A 124 -13.38 -21.83 9.40
N ALA A 125 -13.99 -20.88 8.69
CA ALA A 125 -14.62 -21.17 7.41
C ALA A 125 -13.60 -21.49 6.30
N LEU A 126 -12.46 -20.79 6.28
CA LEU A 126 -11.37 -21.01 5.30
C LEU A 126 -10.67 -22.35 5.45
N GLU A 127 -10.56 -22.88 6.67
CA GLU A 127 -9.91 -24.16 6.96
C GLU A 127 -10.46 -25.32 6.12
N ARG A 128 -11.74 -25.25 5.73
CA ARG A 128 -12.42 -26.26 4.91
C ARG A 128 -11.96 -26.31 3.45
N TYR A 129 -11.28 -25.27 2.97
CA TYR A 129 -10.94 -25.08 1.56
C TYR A 129 -9.43 -25.16 1.27
N ASN A 130 -8.60 -25.42 2.28
CA ASN A 130 -7.13 -25.45 2.17
C ASN A 130 -6.56 -24.17 1.53
N LEU A 131 -7.18 -23.02 1.82
CA LEU A 131 -6.71 -21.71 1.37
C LEU A 131 -5.80 -21.09 2.43
N TYR A 132 -4.71 -20.46 2.01
CA TYR A 132 -4.01 -19.51 2.88
C TYR A 132 -4.69 -18.14 2.86
N PHE A 133 -4.40 -17.31 3.85
CA PHE A 133 -4.87 -15.93 3.91
C PHE A 133 -3.71 -14.95 3.68
N LEU A 134 -3.80 -14.14 2.63
CA LEU A 134 -2.92 -12.99 2.41
C LEU A 134 -3.59 -11.75 3.00
N ASP A 135 -3.02 -11.21 4.08
CA ASP A 135 -3.48 -9.96 4.66
C ASP A 135 -2.90 -8.77 3.89
N SER A 136 -3.76 -7.95 3.29
CA SER A 136 -3.40 -6.69 2.64
C SER A 136 -2.97 -5.61 3.64
N VAL A 137 -3.13 -5.83 4.95
CA VAL A 137 -2.74 -4.92 6.03
C VAL A 137 -3.35 -3.53 5.80
N THR A 138 -4.66 -3.50 5.61
CA THR A 138 -5.44 -2.25 5.46
C THR A 138 -5.62 -1.52 6.79
N ILE A 139 -5.22 -2.15 7.89
CA ILE A 139 -5.09 -1.55 9.22
C ILE A 139 -3.90 -2.21 9.96
N GLY A 140 -3.14 -1.42 10.72
CA GLY A 140 -1.91 -1.89 11.37
C GLY A 140 -2.11 -2.93 12.47
N ASN A 141 -3.25 -2.87 13.17
CA ASN A 141 -3.64 -3.78 14.26
C ASN A 141 -4.52 -4.95 13.81
N THR A 142 -4.44 -5.33 12.53
CA THR A 142 -5.08 -6.53 11.99
C THR A 142 -4.86 -7.74 12.89
N GLN A 143 -5.92 -8.52 13.08
CA GLN A 143 -5.98 -9.71 13.94
C GLN A 143 -5.86 -11.00 13.13
N ALA A 144 -5.60 -10.94 11.82
CA ALA A 144 -5.62 -12.11 10.94
C ALA A 144 -4.71 -13.25 11.42
N MET A 145 -3.46 -12.95 11.81
CA MET A 145 -2.53 -13.97 12.34
C MET A 145 -3.03 -14.58 13.65
N ARG A 146 -3.53 -13.75 14.58
CA ARG A 146 -4.08 -14.22 15.85
C ARG A 146 -5.34 -15.05 15.65
N ALA A 147 -6.21 -14.66 14.73
CA ALA A 147 -7.45 -15.36 14.41
C ALA A 147 -7.20 -16.73 13.77
N ALA A 148 -6.09 -16.91 13.06
CA ALA A 148 -5.72 -18.18 12.45
C ALA A 148 -5.13 -19.18 13.45
N GLN A 149 -4.77 -18.76 14.67
CA GLN A 149 -4.28 -19.65 15.71
C GLN A 149 -5.32 -20.73 16.04
N GLY A 150 -4.87 -21.98 16.04
CA GLY A 150 -5.75 -23.14 16.25
C GLY A 150 -6.48 -23.62 15.00
N THR A 151 -6.22 -23.01 13.84
CA THR A 151 -6.68 -23.50 12.52
C THR A 151 -5.48 -23.92 11.67
N GLY A 152 -5.73 -24.67 10.59
CA GLY A 152 -4.73 -24.98 9.55
C GLY A 152 -4.41 -23.81 8.60
N VAL A 153 -5.07 -22.65 8.72
CA VAL A 153 -4.92 -21.53 7.78
C VAL A 153 -3.60 -20.80 8.00
N LYS A 154 -2.74 -20.80 6.99
CA LYS A 154 -1.50 -20.01 7.01
C LYS A 154 -1.80 -18.55 6.65
N VAL A 155 -1.17 -17.63 7.37
CA VAL A 155 -1.31 -16.19 7.12
C VAL A 155 0.01 -15.61 6.66
N ILE A 156 -0.01 -14.87 5.55
CA ILE A 156 1.12 -14.07 5.05
C ILE A 156 0.68 -12.61 4.92
N LYS A 157 1.62 -11.66 5.03
CA LYS A 157 1.30 -10.23 5.05
C LYS A 157 1.98 -9.47 3.93
N ARG A 158 1.24 -8.54 3.32
CA ARG A 158 1.81 -7.48 2.49
C ARG A 158 2.86 -6.66 3.25
N LYS A 159 3.93 -6.26 2.56
CA LYS A 159 4.94 -5.30 3.03
C LYS A 159 4.90 -3.95 2.31
N VAL A 160 4.51 -3.93 1.03
CA VAL A 160 4.45 -2.72 0.21
C VAL A 160 3.17 -2.67 -0.60
N PHE A 161 2.55 -1.49 -0.67
CA PHE A 161 1.50 -1.20 -1.64
C PHE A 161 2.17 -0.41 -2.76
N LEU A 162 2.01 -0.86 -4.00
CA LEU A 162 2.74 -0.32 -5.14
C LEU A 162 2.14 1.00 -5.61
N ASP A 163 0.81 1.10 -5.61
CA ASP A 163 0.08 2.13 -6.36
C ASP A 163 -0.96 2.86 -5.51
N ASP A 164 -0.59 3.21 -4.27
CA ASP A 164 -1.36 4.15 -3.44
C ASP A 164 -1.65 5.47 -4.19
N THR A 165 -0.75 5.86 -5.10
CA THR A 165 -0.94 6.94 -6.06
C THR A 165 -0.85 6.39 -7.48
N GLN A 166 -1.61 6.97 -8.41
CA GLN A 166 -1.51 6.65 -9.85
C GLN A 166 -0.39 7.46 -10.52
N ASN A 167 0.78 7.54 -9.87
CA ASN A 167 1.97 8.20 -10.40
C ASN A 167 3.08 7.17 -10.61
N GLU A 168 3.64 7.08 -11.82
CA GLU A 168 4.65 6.07 -12.13
C GLU A 168 5.94 6.22 -11.31
N ALA A 169 6.35 7.45 -10.96
CA ALA A 169 7.56 7.66 -10.15
C ALA A 169 7.36 7.11 -8.73
N ASP A 170 6.20 7.33 -8.13
CA ASP A 170 5.85 6.80 -6.82
C ASP A 170 5.75 5.27 -6.86
N ILE A 171 5.15 4.70 -7.92
CA ILE A 171 5.06 3.24 -8.10
C ILE A 171 6.46 2.63 -8.24
N ARG A 172 7.37 3.24 -9.02
CA ARG A 172 8.78 2.80 -9.12
C ARG A 172 9.49 2.89 -7.77
N TYR A 173 9.24 3.95 -7.00
CA TYR A 173 9.79 4.10 -5.65
C TYR A 173 9.32 2.96 -4.75
N GLN A 174 8.03 2.65 -4.74
CA GLN A 174 7.48 1.54 -3.94
C GLN A 174 8.00 0.18 -4.40
N PHE A 175 8.14 -0.05 -5.71
CA PHE A 175 8.73 -1.28 -6.24
C PHE A 175 10.18 -1.46 -5.75
N ASN A 176 11.01 -0.43 -5.82
CA ASN A 176 12.38 -0.45 -5.31
C ASN A 176 12.43 -0.64 -3.78
N ARG A 177 11.47 -0.05 -3.06
CA ARG A 177 11.31 -0.29 -1.62
C ARG A 177 10.95 -1.75 -1.33
N ALA A 178 10.12 -2.39 -2.14
CA ALA A 178 9.80 -3.82 -2.01
C ALA A 178 11.04 -4.69 -2.22
N ILE A 179 11.86 -4.39 -3.22
CA ILE A 179 13.17 -5.03 -3.42
C ILE A 179 14.07 -4.87 -2.18
N ALA A 180 14.21 -3.64 -1.66
CA ALA A 180 15.05 -3.39 -0.50
C ALA A 180 14.58 -4.16 0.75
N LEU A 181 13.26 -4.28 0.94
CA LEU A 181 12.66 -5.08 2.00
C LEU A 181 12.89 -6.58 1.80
N ALA A 182 12.81 -7.09 0.57
CA ALA A 182 13.11 -8.49 0.25
C ALA A 182 14.57 -8.82 0.57
N ARG A 183 15.53 -7.93 0.24
CA ARG A 183 16.94 -8.10 0.64
C ARG A 183 17.12 -8.13 2.14
N ARG A 184 16.52 -7.17 2.83
CA ARG A 184 16.71 -7.00 4.27
C ARG A 184 16.08 -8.13 5.09
N ASN A 185 14.91 -8.59 4.69
CA ASN A 185 14.10 -9.51 5.47
C ASN A 185 14.08 -10.94 4.90
N GLY A 186 14.80 -11.19 3.80
CA GLY A 186 14.75 -12.45 3.04
C GLY A 186 13.56 -12.54 2.08
N SER A 187 12.41 -11.94 2.42
CA SER A 187 11.26 -11.85 1.52
C SER A 187 10.41 -10.57 1.69
N ALA A 188 9.67 -10.21 0.64
CA ALA A 188 8.64 -9.19 0.70
C ALA A 188 7.48 -9.50 -0.26
N ILE A 189 6.26 -9.19 0.17
CA ILE A 189 5.06 -9.21 -0.68
C ILE A 189 4.68 -7.77 -1.02
N ALA A 190 4.60 -7.46 -2.30
CA ALA A 190 4.06 -6.21 -2.81
C ALA A 190 2.68 -6.47 -3.44
N ILE A 191 1.75 -5.55 -3.19
CA ILE A 191 0.41 -5.59 -3.78
C ILE A 191 0.21 -4.32 -4.62
N GLY A 192 -0.43 -4.44 -5.77
CA GLY A 192 -0.94 -3.31 -6.54
C GLY A 192 -2.22 -3.70 -7.28
N HIS A 193 -2.63 -2.90 -8.25
CA HIS A 193 -3.87 -3.10 -9.02
C HIS A 193 -3.60 -2.97 -10.52
N PRO A 194 -4.51 -3.43 -11.40
CA PRO A 194 -4.33 -3.38 -12.85
C PRO A 194 -4.63 -1.98 -13.41
N HIS A 195 -4.09 -0.93 -12.77
CA HIS A 195 -4.07 0.42 -13.30
C HIS A 195 -3.06 0.54 -14.46
N PRO A 196 -3.34 1.31 -15.52
CA PRO A 196 -2.40 1.48 -16.63
C PRO A 196 -1.01 1.97 -16.22
N THR A 197 -0.92 2.79 -15.17
CA THR A 197 0.37 3.25 -14.59
C THR A 197 1.13 2.10 -13.93
N THR A 198 0.45 1.29 -13.12
CA THR A 198 1.03 0.12 -12.45
C THR A 198 1.54 -0.90 -13.46
N VAL A 199 0.72 -1.24 -14.47
CA VAL A 199 1.09 -2.20 -15.52
C VAL A 199 2.34 -1.74 -16.27
N ARG A 200 2.42 -0.46 -16.66
CA ARG A 200 3.59 0.09 -17.36
C ARG A 200 4.86 0.01 -16.53
N VAL A 201 4.79 0.32 -15.23
CA VAL A 201 5.94 0.19 -14.34
C VAL A 201 6.34 -1.27 -14.16
N LEU A 202 5.38 -2.18 -13.98
CA LEU A 202 5.68 -3.61 -13.87
C LEU A 202 6.35 -4.14 -15.13
N GLN A 203 5.85 -3.83 -16.32
CA GLN A 203 6.47 -4.21 -17.59
C GLN A 203 7.92 -3.72 -17.72
N GLN A 204 8.25 -2.56 -17.16
CA GLN A 204 9.62 -2.03 -17.14
C GLN A 204 10.51 -2.73 -16.10
N MET A 205 9.97 -3.03 -14.92
CA MET A 205 10.81 -3.41 -13.76
C MET A 205 10.95 -4.91 -13.54
N VAL A 206 9.92 -5.72 -13.84
CA VAL A 206 9.94 -7.16 -13.51
C VAL A 206 10.97 -7.94 -14.32
N TYR A 207 11.28 -7.50 -15.53
CA TYR A 207 12.31 -8.09 -16.38
C TYR A 207 13.72 -7.55 -16.10
N ASN A 208 13.83 -6.48 -15.31
CA ASN A 208 15.09 -5.82 -14.95
C ASN A 208 15.37 -5.96 -13.44
N LEU A 209 14.95 -7.09 -12.85
CA LEU A 209 15.21 -7.35 -11.44
C LEU A 209 16.71 -7.51 -11.20
N PRO A 210 17.23 -7.00 -10.07
CA PRO A 210 18.60 -7.27 -9.67
C PRO A 210 18.88 -8.77 -9.55
N PRO A 211 20.10 -9.23 -9.84
CA PRO A 211 20.44 -10.67 -9.86
C PRO A 211 20.32 -11.35 -8.49
N ASP A 212 20.31 -10.57 -7.40
CA ASP A 212 20.12 -11.04 -6.04
C ASP A 212 18.64 -11.06 -5.60
N ILE A 213 17.70 -10.84 -6.53
CA ILE A 213 16.26 -10.90 -6.29
C ILE A 213 15.62 -11.98 -7.15
N THR A 214 14.81 -12.82 -6.52
CA THR A 214 14.00 -13.82 -7.23
C THR A 214 12.53 -13.48 -7.08
N LEU A 215 11.82 -13.38 -8.21
CA LEU A 215 10.37 -13.24 -8.22
C LEU A 215 9.72 -14.61 -7.95
N VAL A 216 8.86 -14.69 -6.94
CA VAL A 216 8.19 -15.93 -6.50
C VAL A 216 6.69 -15.70 -6.32
N ARG A 217 5.92 -16.79 -6.30
CA ARG A 217 4.51 -16.76 -5.94
C ARG A 217 4.32 -16.55 -4.42
N PRO A 218 3.20 -15.98 -3.96
CA PRO A 218 2.87 -15.86 -2.54
C PRO A 218 2.90 -17.19 -1.78
N SER A 219 2.42 -18.27 -2.38
CA SER A 219 2.44 -19.61 -1.76
C SER A 219 3.85 -20.11 -1.40
N SER A 220 4.89 -19.66 -2.10
CA SER A 220 6.28 -19.99 -1.78
C SER A 220 6.77 -19.33 -0.48
N LEU A 221 6.01 -18.37 0.06
CA LEU A 221 6.34 -17.59 1.26
C LEU A 221 5.57 -18.03 2.51
N LEU A 222 4.76 -19.10 2.42
CA LEU A 222 3.90 -19.55 3.52
C LEU A 222 4.63 -20.00 4.78
N ASN A 223 5.93 -20.34 4.67
CA ASN A 223 6.76 -20.75 5.80
C ASN A 223 7.80 -19.68 6.19
N GLU A 224 7.77 -18.52 5.53
CA GLU A 224 8.70 -17.42 5.85
C GLU A 224 8.26 -16.71 7.14
N PRO A 225 9.18 -16.27 7.99
CA PRO A 225 8.86 -15.59 9.25
C PRO A 225 7.92 -14.39 9.04
N GLN A 226 6.77 -14.42 9.71
CA GLN A 226 5.82 -13.30 9.72
C GLN A 226 5.92 -12.54 11.04
N VAL A 227 5.83 -11.22 10.97
CA VAL A 227 5.76 -10.36 12.17
C VAL A 227 4.30 -10.24 12.59
N ASP A 228 4.00 -10.72 13.80
CA ASP A 228 2.70 -10.48 14.40
C ASP A 228 2.62 -9.03 14.89
N THR A 229 1.60 -8.32 14.40
CA THR A 229 1.29 -6.92 14.75
C THR A 229 -0.07 -6.81 15.43
N SER A 230 -0.69 -7.96 15.74
CA SER A 230 -1.96 -8.03 16.44
C SER A 230 -1.79 -7.45 17.83
N THR A 231 -2.42 -6.33 18.11
CA THR A 231 -2.50 -5.84 19.50
C THR A 231 -3.69 -6.52 20.17
N PRO A 232 -3.53 -7.12 21.36
CA PRO A 232 -4.69 -7.42 22.18
C PRO A 232 -5.48 -6.12 22.38
N ASN A 233 -6.81 -6.17 22.32
CA ASN A 233 -7.65 -5.11 22.85
C ASN A 233 -7.48 -5.07 24.38
N THR A 234 -6.30 -4.69 24.86
CA THR A 234 -6.22 -3.96 26.12
C THR A 234 -6.97 -2.65 25.85
N ALA A 235 -7.87 -2.28 26.76
CA ALA A 235 -8.57 -0.99 26.73
C ALA A 235 -7.60 0.12 26.27
N PRO A 236 -8.06 1.13 25.51
CA PRO A 236 -7.18 2.20 25.06
C PRO A 236 -6.32 2.64 26.25
N PRO A 237 -4.98 2.68 26.12
CA PRO A 237 -4.16 3.21 27.19
C PRO A 237 -4.81 4.53 27.59
N SER A 238 -5.01 4.74 28.90
CA SER A 238 -5.47 6.04 29.39
C SER A 238 -4.67 7.08 28.63
N VAL A 239 -5.35 8.06 28.03
CA VAL A 239 -4.71 9.14 27.30
C VAL A 239 -3.85 9.87 28.33
N GLN A 240 -2.63 9.36 28.55
CA GLN A 240 -1.63 10.08 29.28
C GLN A 240 -1.27 11.22 28.33
N PRO A 241 -1.42 12.47 28.78
CA PRO A 241 -0.98 13.60 27.98
C PRO A 241 0.46 13.30 27.52
N PRO A 242 0.81 13.62 26.26
CA PRO A 242 2.13 13.34 25.73
C PRO A 242 3.15 13.84 26.73
N ARG A 243 3.98 12.92 27.25
CA ARG A 243 5.05 13.26 28.18
C ARG A 243 5.99 14.16 27.41
N ASN A 244 5.85 15.47 27.59
CA ASN A 244 6.65 16.46 26.90
C ASN A 244 8.12 16.23 27.30
N PRO A 245 8.98 15.68 26.43
CA PRO A 245 10.37 15.41 26.79
C PRO A 245 11.16 16.73 26.86
N PHE A 246 10.57 17.81 26.33
CA PHE A 246 11.08 19.16 26.47
C PHE A 246 10.69 19.70 27.84
N ARG A 247 11.57 19.49 28.83
CA ARG A 247 11.68 20.47 29.91
C ARG A 247 12.10 21.76 29.26
N GLY A 248 11.20 22.75 29.26
CA GLY A 248 11.47 24.07 28.69
C GLY A 248 12.88 24.51 29.09
N VAL A 249 13.72 24.80 28.09
CA VAL A 249 15.04 25.36 28.34
C VAL A 249 14.80 26.60 29.19
N LYS A 250 15.47 26.72 30.34
CA LYS A 250 15.45 27.96 31.12
C LYS A 250 15.90 29.05 30.15
N GLN A 251 14.97 29.89 29.70
CA GLN A 251 15.29 31.00 28.84
C GLN A 251 16.31 31.85 29.58
N CYS A 252 17.54 31.90 29.05
CA CYS A 252 18.50 32.90 29.47
C CYS A 252 17.93 34.25 29.08
N LYS A 253 17.23 34.91 30.01
CA LYS A 253 16.89 36.32 29.88
C LYS A 253 18.21 37.08 29.86
N SER A 254 18.66 37.47 28.66
CA SER A 254 19.77 38.42 28.52
C SER A 254 19.45 39.64 29.37
N LYS A 255 20.36 40.00 30.28
CA LYS A 255 20.25 41.22 31.09
C LYS A 255 20.56 42.50 30.30
N ARG A 256 20.90 42.38 29.01
CA ARG A 256 21.22 43.51 28.14
C ARG A 256 20.03 43.81 27.23
N PRO A 257 19.53 45.06 27.19
CA PRO A 257 18.53 45.45 26.20
C PRO A 257 19.12 45.26 24.79
N PRO A 258 18.31 44.82 23.81
CA PRO A 258 18.75 44.75 22.43
C PRO A 258 19.19 46.15 21.95
N GLU A 259 20.27 46.22 21.19
CA GLU A 259 20.73 47.49 20.60
C GLU A 259 19.61 48.08 19.73
N PRO A 260 19.37 49.40 19.82
CA PRO A 260 18.35 50.05 19.00
C PRO A 260 18.74 49.92 17.53
N VAL A 261 17.86 49.27 16.76
CA VAL A 261 18.02 49.19 15.30
C VAL A 261 17.82 50.59 14.74
N ASN A 262 18.87 51.15 14.16
CA ASN A 262 18.84 52.49 13.58
C ASN A 262 17.78 52.55 12.47
N ALA A 263 16.76 53.40 12.65
CA ALA A 263 15.61 53.50 11.75
C ALA A 263 16.02 53.76 10.28
N SER A 264 17.20 54.36 10.06
CA SER A 264 17.76 54.55 8.71
C SER A 264 17.93 53.23 7.95
N ARG A 265 18.27 52.13 8.63
CA ARG A 265 18.48 50.81 8.00
C ARG A 265 17.20 50.22 7.44
N PHE A 266 16.05 50.50 8.05
CA PHE A 266 14.74 50.08 7.53
C PHE A 266 14.41 50.80 6.22
N PHE A 267 14.67 52.11 6.16
CA PHE A 267 14.47 52.89 4.94
C PHE A 267 15.46 52.51 3.83
N THR A 268 16.71 52.14 4.16
CA THR A 268 17.68 51.64 3.17
C THR A 268 17.23 50.33 2.54
N ILE A 269 16.73 49.38 3.34
CA ILE A 269 16.26 48.09 2.82
C ILE A 269 15.02 48.27 1.94
N LEU A 270 14.10 49.16 2.32
CA LEU A 270 12.93 49.46 1.49
C LEU A 270 13.31 50.20 0.20
N SER A 271 14.27 51.13 0.23
CA SER A 271 14.68 51.85 -0.97
C SER A 271 15.42 50.95 -1.97
N GLU A 272 16.27 50.02 -1.49
CA GLU A 272 16.92 49.02 -2.33
C GLU A 272 15.92 48.05 -2.96
N SER A 273 14.89 47.64 -2.20
CA SER A 273 13.86 46.73 -2.72
C SER A 273 12.94 47.39 -3.75
N ILE A 274 12.63 48.69 -3.60
CA ILE A 274 11.80 49.43 -4.56
C ILE A 274 12.59 49.72 -5.85
N THR A 275 13.86 50.12 -5.74
CA THR A 275 14.71 50.40 -6.92
C THR A 275 15.00 49.16 -7.76
N GLN A 276 15.07 47.98 -7.13
CA GLN A 276 15.22 46.70 -7.85
C GLN A 276 13.89 46.07 -8.29
N SER A 277 12.75 46.72 -8.04
CA SER A 277 11.47 46.21 -8.53
C SER A 277 11.41 46.29 -10.05
N THR A 278 10.85 45.25 -10.67
CA THR A 278 10.66 45.14 -12.12
C THR A 278 9.88 46.33 -12.70
N LEU A 279 8.99 46.92 -11.91
CA LEU A 279 8.19 48.07 -12.31
C LEU A 279 9.05 49.35 -12.41
N VAL A 280 9.93 49.61 -11.45
CA VAL A 280 10.82 50.77 -11.46
C VAL A 280 11.85 50.64 -12.59
N GLN A 281 12.46 49.46 -12.75
CA GLN A 281 13.38 49.20 -13.87
C GLN A 281 12.70 49.39 -15.24
N TYR A 282 11.45 48.93 -15.40
CA TYR A 282 10.68 49.13 -16.62
C TYR A 282 10.48 50.61 -16.97
N TYR A 283 10.11 51.45 -15.99
CA TYR A 283 9.94 52.88 -16.22
C TYR A 283 11.27 53.60 -16.49
N GLN A 284 12.34 53.20 -15.82
CA GLN A 284 13.68 53.76 -16.04
C GLN A 284 14.19 53.48 -17.46
N LEU A 285 14.01 52.25 -17.94
CA LEU A 285 14.35 51.84 -19.31
C LEU A 285 13.47 52.53 -20.35
N LYS A 286 12.19 52.77 -20.06
CA LYS A 286 11.28 53.52 -20.93
C LYS A 286 11.68 55.00 -21.05
N TRP A 287 12.07 55.64 -19.94
CA TRP A 287 12.55 57.03 -19.94
C TRP A 287 13.91 57.22 -20.65
N GLN A 288 14.74 56.17 -20.71
CA GLN A 288 16.02 56.18 -21.44
C GLN A 288 15.88 55.97 -22.96
N GLY A 289 14.65 55.98 -23.49
CA GLY A 289 14.40 56.26 -24.92
C GLY A 289 14.15 55.05 -25.81
N TRP A 290 13.61 53.95 -25.27
CA TRP A 290 13.32 52.74 -26.08
C TRP A 290 12.14 52.88 -27.06
N ASP A 291 11.44 54.02 -27.10
CA ASP A 291 10.32 54.32 -28.02
C ASP A 291 10.67 55.36 -29.11
N LYS A 292 11.93 55.41 -29.58
CA LYS A 292 12.24 56.11 -30.86
C LYS A 292 12.16 55.12 -32.03
N PRO A 293 11.22 55.29 -32.98
CA PRO A 293 11.21 54.48 -34.19
C PRO A 293 12.37 54.92 -35.08
N THR A 294 13.31 54.01 -35.33
CA THR A 294 14.24 54.15 -36.46
C THR A 294 13.47 53.85 -37.75
N ASN A 295 13.32 54.87 -38.59
CA ASN A 295 13.32 54.72 -40.04
C ASN A 295 14.58 53.97 -40.49
#